data_AF-A0A954UYJ1-F1
#
_entry.id   AF-A0A954UYJ1-F1
#
_cell.length_a   1.000
_cell.length_b   1.000
_cell.length_c   1.000
_cell.angle_alpha   90.00
_cell.angle_beta   90.00
_cell.angle_gamma   90.00
#
_symmetry.space_group_name_H-M   'P 1'
#
loop_
_entity.id
_entity.type
_entity.pdbx_description
1 polymer ?
#
loop_
_entity_poly.entity_id
_entity_poly.type
_entity_poly.pdbx_seq_one_letter_code
_entity_poly.pdbx_strand_id
1 'polypeptide(L)'
;MRNKSRGRFARIVLFCCIVAPTTCSLLRGQAPRSAAKQRNEEAKARWFFEAASNAAMRDDLQLSGDQAAAIQSLLEEALRESPRCDPLEPECEEQVAQFQRGLAAAAMKAKAHLNAKQAKRLHQIYWQAAGPFVLAHDLELQKAVDATESQVEQWTAIEQDFERAAMELQSRLPANPAESQSELQEILGKLESLRTQAFDNAIKVLSGEQADQLVVLMGEEFKTPGRSATAKWWVRGVE
;
A
#
# COMPACT_ATOMS: atom_id res chain seq x y z
N MET A 1 -10.18 15.51 -34.60
CA MET A 1 -10.35 15.83 -33.17
C MET A 1 -9.59 14.80 -32.35
N ARG A 2 -8.51 15.19 -31.67
CA ARG A 2 -7.62 14.26 -30.93
C ARG A 2 -8.20 13.94 -29.55
N ASN A 3 -8.32 12.64 -29.27
CA ASN A 3 -8.91 12.07 -28.06
C ASN A 3 -8.06 12.39 -26.81
N LYS A 4 -8.51 13.35 -25.99
CA LYS A 4 -7.83 13.82 -24.76
C LYS A 4 -8.21 13.04 -23.49
N SER A 5 -8.99 11.97 -23.59
CA SER A 5 -9.57 11.24 -22.44
C SER A 5 -8.67 10.16 -21.83
N ARG A 6 -7.57 9.75 -22.48
CA ARG A 6 -6.76 8.60 -22.04
C ARG A 6 -5.86 8.84 -20.82
N GLY A 7 -5.57 10.10 -20.47
CA GLY A 7 -4.74 10.44 -19.31
C GLY A 7 -5.43 10.33 -17.95
N ARG A 8 -6.78 10.27 -17.91
CA ARG A 8 -7.55 10.19 -16.65
C ARG A 8 -7.76 8.76 -16.17
N PHE A 9 -7.83 7.78 -17.06
CA PHE A 9 -7.96 6.36 -16.71
C PHE A 9 -6.73 5.83 -15.96
N ALA A 10 -5.52 6.24 -16.34
CA ALA A 10 -4.28 5.83 -15.66
C ALA A 10 -4.21 6.28 -14.19
N ARG A 11 -4.84 7.41 -13.83
CA ARG A 11 -4.92 7.88 -12.43
C ARG A 11 -5.96 7.15 -11.59
N ILE A 12 -7.02 6.64 -12.21
CA ILE A 12 -8.09 5.88 -11.51
C ILE A 12 -7.61 4.44 -11.25
N VAL A 13 -6.89 3.84 -12.20
CA VAL A 13 -6.26 2.51 -12.01
C VAL A 13 -5.18 2.57 -10.91
N LEU A 14 -4.50 3.71 -10.72
CA LEU A 14 -3.57 3.91 -9.61
C LEU A 14 -4.28 3.90 -8.23
N PHE A 15 -5.54 4.33 -8.17
CA PHE A 15 -6.29 4.48 -6.91
C PHE A 15 -6.96 3.17 -6.45
N CYS A 16 -7.39 2.30 -7.37
CA CYS A 16 -7.97 0.99 -7.02
C CYS A 16 -6.97 0.05 -6.33
N CYS A 17 -5.67 0.20 -6.57
CA CYS A 17 -4.65 -0.70 -5.99
C CYS A 17 -4.24 -0.34 -4.54
N ILE A 18 -4.71 0.78 -3.99
CA ILE A 18 -4.39 1.22 -2.62
C ILE A 18 -5.09 0.34 -1.56
N VAL A 19 -6.21 -0.28 -1.93
CA VAL A 19 -7.06 -1.01 -0.98
C VAL A 19 -6.84 -2.53 -1.04
N ALA A 20 -6.27 -3.05 -2.14
CA ALA A 20 -5.94 -4.47 -2.29
C ALA A 20 -4.88 -4.67 -3.40
N PRO A 21 -3.57 -4.66 -3.08
CA PRO A 21 -2.50 -4.98 -4.05
C PRO A 21 -2.61 -6.42 -4.63
N THR A 22 -3.48 -7.24 -4.06
CA THR A 22 -3.77 -8.65 -4.36
C THR A 22 -4.86 -8.89 -5.41
N THR A 23 -5.64 -7.88 -5.80
CA THR A 23 -6.73 -8.07 -6.78
C THR A 23 -6.27 -8.52 -8.17
N CYS A 24 -4.98 -8.43 -8.48
CA CYS A 24 -4.39 -9.01 -9.69
C CYS A 24 -3.96 -10.49 -9.52
N SER A 25 -4.01 -11.07 -8.32
CA SER A 25 -3.39 -12.37 -7.97
C SER A 25 -4.37 -13.51 -7.66
N LEU A 26 -5.67 -13.27 -7.48
CA LEU A 26 -6.62 -14.34 -7.13
C LEU A 26 -6.89 -15.36 -8.27
N LEU A 27 -6.33 -15.16 -9.47
CA LEU A 27 -6.47 -16.09 -10.59
C LEU A 27 -5.31 -17.08 -10.77
N ARG A 28 -4.26 -17.06 -9.93
CA ARG A 28 -3.14 -18.01 -10.07
C ARG A 28 -2.73 -18.61 -8.73
N GLY A 29 -2.86 -19.93 -8.64
CA GLY A 29 -2.58 -20.74 -7.46
C GLY A 29 -1.20 -20.53 -6.84
N GLN A 30 -1.06 -21.03 -5.60
CA GLN A 30 0.12 -20.94 -4.72
C GLN A 30 1.44 -20.81 -5.49
N ALA A 31 1.91 -19.57 -5.63
CA ALA A 31 3.20 -19.29 -6.22
C ALA A 31 4.31 -19.75 -5.25
N PRO A 32 5.46 -20.23 -5.75
CA PRO A 32 6.59 -20.60 -4.90
C PRO A 32 7.03 -19.44 -4.00
N ARG A 33 7.54 -19.73 -2.78
CA ARG A 33 7.96 -18.73 -1.78
C ARG A 33 8.88 -17.62 -2.32
N SER A 34 9.71 -17.93 -3.33
CA SER A 34 10.57 -16.94 -4.02
C SER A 34 9.76 -15.88 -4.78
N ALA A 35 8.63 -16.27 -5.38
CA ALA A 35 7.72 -15.36 -6.07
C ALA A 35 6.93 -14.48 -5.07
N ALA A 36 6.56 -15.01 -3.90
CA ALA A 36 5.90 -14.23 -2.85
C ALA A 36 6.81 -13.12 -2.30
N LYS A 37 8.09 -13.44 -2.03
CA LYS A 37 9.09 -12.45 -1.60
C LYS A 37 9.27 -11.35 -2.65
N GLN A 38 9.41 -11.73 -3.92
CA GLN A 38 9.59 -10.77 -5.01
C GLN A 38 8.37 -9.84 -5.16
N ARG A 39 7.15 -10.37 -5.10
CA ARG A 39 5.91 -9.57 -5.17
C ARG A 39 5.80 -8.58 -4.02
N ASN A 40 6.21 -8.98 -2.81
CA ASN A 40 6.23 -8.07 -1.66
C ASN A 40 7.21 -6.91 -1.91
N GLU A 41 8.42 -7.19 -2.41
CA GLU A 41 9.39 -6.14 -2.76
C GLU A 41 8.89 -5.21 -3.88
N GLU A 42 8.21 -5.74 -4.90
CA GLU A 42 7.59 -4.95 -5.97
C GLU A 42 6.45 -4.06 -5.44
N ALA A 43 5.61 -4.58 -4.54
CA ALA A 43 4.56 -3.81 -3.88
C ALA A 43 5.16 -2.70 -2.98
N LYS A 44 6.20 -3.01 -2.22
CA LYS A 44 6.95 -2.02 -1.40
C LYS A 44 7.60 -0.94 -2.26
N ALA A 45 8.14 -1.30 -3.43
CA ALA A 45 8.74 -0.36 -4.36
C ALA A 45 7.71 0.60 -4.97
N ARG A 46 6.55 0.08 -5.37
CA ARG A 46 5.45 0.92 -5.87
C ARG A 46 4.92 1.85 -4.78
N TRP A 47 4.67 1.31 -3.58
CA TRP A 47 4.24 2.11 -2.43
C TRP A 47 5.24 3.20 -2.09
N PHE A 48 6.56 2.89 -2.12
CA PHE A 48 7.63 3.86 -1.88
C PHE A 48 7.49 5.08 -2.81
N PHE A 49 7.26 4.86 -4.10
CA PHE A 49 7.17 5.94 -5.06
C PHE A 49 5.84 6.71 -4.97
N GLU A 50 4.74 6.02 -4.73
CA GLU A 50 3.44 6.66 -4.47
C GLU A 50 3.53 7.56 -3.22
N ALA A 51 4.16 7.07 -2.16
CA ALA A 51 4.47 7.81 -0.94
C ALA A 51 5.38 9.01 -1.24
N ALA A 52 6.53 8.81 -1.89
CA ALA A 52 7.47 9.88 -2.18
C ALA A 52 6.91 10.97 -3.13
N SER A 53 5.94 10.64 -3.98
CA SER A 53 5.27 11.61 -4.85
C SER A 53 4.19 12.45 -4.13
N ASN A 54 3.79 12.04 -2.92
CA ASN A 54 2.81 12.74 -2.08
C ASN A 54 3.46 13.90 -1.31
N ALA A 55 2.88 15.11 -1.37
CA ALA A 55 3.40 16.28 -0.66
C ALA A 55 3.48 16.09 0.86
N ALA A 56 2.41 15.57 1.48
CA ALA A 56 2.37 15.35 2.92
C ALA A 56 3.44 14.37 3.40
N MET A 57 3.74 13.36 2.59
CA MET A 57 4.80 12.39 2.88
C MET A 57 6.17 13.04 2.79
N ARG A 58 6.41 13.84 1.75
CA ARG A 58 7.67 14.58 1.60
C ARG A 58 7.89 15.52 2.78
N ASP A 59 6.83 16.15 3.26
CA ASP A 59 6.86 17.04 4.43
C ASP A 59 7.12 16.26 5.73
N ASP A 60 6.43 15.14 5.99
CA ASP A 60 6.63 14.29 7.18
C ASP A 60 8.04 13.68 7.22
N LEU A 61 8.54 13.24 6.07
CA LEU A 61 9.91 12.75 5.91
C LEU A 61 10.96 13.88 5.89
N GLN A 62 10.53 15.14 5.87
CA GLN A 62 11.40 16.31 5.79
C GLN A 62 12.41 16.19 4.65
N LEU A 63 11.95 15.77 3.46
CA LEU A 63 12.83 15.65 2.30
C LEU A 63 13.28 17.06 1.86
N SER A 64 14.59 17.24 1.71
CA SER A 64 15.11 18.44 1.06
C SER A 64 14.64 18.53 -0.40
N GLY A 65 14.66 19.74 -0.98
CA GLY A 65 14.28 19.95 -2.38
C GLY A 65 15.06 19.05 -3.35
N ASP A 66 16.36 18.90 -3.12
CA ASP A 66 17.23 18.06 -3.96
C ASP A 66 16.93 16.57 -3.79
N GLN A 67 16.69 16.10 -2.56
CA GLN A 67 16.27 14.70 -2.32
C GLN A 67 14.93 14.39 -3.00
N ALA A 68 13.95 15.28 -2.85
CA ALA A 68 12.63 15.13 -3.47
C ALA A 68 12.74 15.14 -5.00
N ALA A 69 13.54 16.03 -5.59
CA ALA A 69 13.77 16.09 -7.02
C ALA A 69 14.47 14.83 -7.56
N ALA A 70 15.48 14.31 -6.86
CA ALA A 70 16.17 13.09 -7.25
C ALA A 70 15.24 11.87 -7.23
N ILE A 71 14.44 11.71 -6.17
CA ILE A 71 13.47 10.60 -6.05
C ILE A 71 12.40 10.71 -7.15
N GLN A 72 11.89 11.92 -7.41
CA GLN A 72 10.93 12.17 -8.49
C GLN A 72 11.50 11.83 -9.87
N SER A 73 12.76 12.21 -10.14
CA SER A 73 13.41 11.90 -11.42
C SER A 73 13.55 10.39 -11.64
N LEU A 74 13.91 9.63 -10.60
CA LEU A 74 14.01 8.16 -10.68
C LEU A 74 12.65 7.51 -10.95
N LEU A 75 11.58 8.04 -10.36
CA LEU A 75 10.21 7.59 -10.63
C LEU A 75 9.84 7.86 -12.09
N GLU A 76 10.08 9.08 -12.58
CA GLU A 76 9.75 9.45 -13.95
C GLU A 76 10.51 8.61 -14.98
N GLU A 77 11.79 8.32 -14.72
CA GLU A 77 12.59 7.42 -15.55
C GLU A 77 12.00 6.01 -15.57
N ALA A 78 11.66 5.44 -14.41
CA ALA A 78 11.04 4.13 -14.32
C ALA A 78 9.69 4.07 -15.05
N LEU A 79 8.86 5.12 -14.94
CA LEU A 79 7.54 5.19 -15.59
C LEU A 79 7.60 5.37 -17.11
N ARG A 80 8.71 5.87 -17.68
CA ARG A 80 8.86 5.96 -19.16
C ARG A 80 8.88 4.58 -19.81
N GLU A 81 9.39 3.59 -19.08
CA GLU A 81 9.44 2.19 -19.48
C GLU A 81 8.13 1.44 -19.18
N SER A 82 7.06 2.14 -18.76
CA SER A 82 5.76 1.51 -18.50
C SER A 82 5.22 0.85 -19.78
N PRO A 83 4.75 -0.41 -19.68
CA PRO A 83 4.14 -1.09 -20.81
C PRO A 83 2.93 -0.29 -21.31
N ARG A 84 2.75 -0.27 -22.64
CA ARG A 84 1.62 0.41 -23.30
C ARG A 84 0.47 -0.53 -23.65
N CYS A 85 0.57 -1.80 -23.24
CA CYS A 85 -0.44 -2.84 -23.44
C CYS A 85 -1.40 -2.94 -22.24
N ASP A 86 -2.53 -3.63 -22.45
CA ASP A 86 -3.47 -3.92 -21.37
C ASP A 86 -2.86 -5.02 -20.48
N PRO A 87 -2.66 -4.78 -19.17
CA PRO A 87 -2.08 -5.78 -18.26
C PRO A 87 -2.93 -7.05 -18.11
N LEU A 88 -4.18 -7.05 -18.59
CA LEU A 88 -5.04 -8.24 -18.62
C LEU A 88 -4.77 -9.14 -19.84
N GLU A 89 -4.01 -8.67 -20.83
CA GLU A 89 -3.60 -9.46 -22.00
C GLU A 89 -2.40 -10.36 -21.67
N PRO A 90 -2.44 -11.67 -22.01
CA PRO A 90 -1.34 -12.60 -21.72
C PRO A 90 0.02 -12.16 -22.32
N GLU A 91 -0.02 -11.51 -23.48
CA GLU A 91 1.16 -11.00 -24.21
C GLU A 91 1.85 -9.83 -23.48
N CYS A 92 1.13 -9.18 -22.55
CA CYS A 92 1.63 -8.07 -21.76
C CYS A 92 2.30 -8.52 -20.45
N GLU A 93 2.14 -9.80 -20.05
CA GLU A 93 2.60 -10.31 -18.75
C GLU A 93 4.12 -10.13 -18.56
N GLU A 94 4.91 -10.47 -19.57
CA GLU A 94 6.38 -10.36 -19.50
C GLU A 94 6.83 -8.90 -19.43
N GLN A 95 6.17 -8.00 -20.17
CA GLN A 95 6.47 -6.57 -20.15
C GLN A 95 6.09 -5.93 -18.81
N VAL A 96 4.95 -6.33 -18.22
CA VAL A 96 4.53 -5.91 -16.88
C VAL A 96 5.52 -6.40 -15.83
N ALA A 97 5.93 -7.67 -15.89
CA ALA A 97 6.92 -8.23 -14.96
C ALA A 97 8.31 -7.56 -15.12
N GLN A 98 8.72 -7.20 -16.33
CA GLN A 98 9.96 -6.45 -16.56
C GLN A 98 9.85 -5.02 -16.00
N PHE A 99 8.73 -4.35 -16.21
CA PHE A 99 8.47 -3.03 -15.66
C PHE A 99 8.46 -3.03 -14.12
N GLN A 100 7.80 -4.00 -13.48
CA GLN A 100 7.79 -4.14 -12.02
C GLN A 100 9.21 -4.33 -11.45
N ARG A 101 10.04 -5.15 -12.11
CA ARG A 101 11.46 -5.29 -11.75
C ARG A 101 12.24 -3.97 -11.90
N GLY A 102 11.99 -3.23 -12.98
CA GLY A 102 12.58 -1.90 -13.21
C GLY A 102 12.19 -0.91 -12.12
N LEU A 103 10.91 -0.89 -11.73
CA LEU A 103 10.38 -0.06 -10.65
C LEU A 103 11.01 -0.45 -9.30
N ALA A 104 11.16 -1.74 -9.01
CA ALA A 104 11.84 -2.21 -7.81
C ALA A 104 13.30 -1.74 -7.73
N ALA A 105 14.05 -1.86 -8.83
CA ALA A 105 15.42 -1.37 -8.91
C ALA A 105 15.51 0.16 -8.73
N ALA A 106 14.59 0.91 -9.33
CA ALA A 106 14.52 2.36 -9.16
C ALA A 106 14.20 2.75 -7.71
N ALA A 107 13.28 2.03 -7.05
CA ALA A 107 12.93 2.29 -5.64
C ALA A 107 14.13 2.04 -4.72
N MET A 108 14.94 1.00 -4.99
CA MET A 108 16.17 0.75 -4.26
C MET A 108 17.18 1.90 -4.40
N LYS A 109 17.35 2.45 -5.62
CA LYS A 109 18.18 3.65 -5.84
C LYS A 109 17.61 4.86 -5.09
N ALA A 110 16.30 5.05 -5.14
CA ALA A 110 15.63 6.17 -4.50
C ALA A 110 15.76 6.11 -2.97
N LYS A 111 15.68 4.92 -2.36
CA LYS A 111 15.92 4.70 -0.92
C LYS A 111 17.32 5.14 -0.49
N ALA A 112 18.33 5.07 -1.36
CA ALA A 112 19.69 5.51 -1.05
C ALA A 112 19.82 7.03 -0.85
N HIS A 113 18.84 7.82 -1.31
CA HIS A 113 18.78 9.25 -1.05
C HIS A 113 18.21 9.59 0.34
N LEU A 114 17.69 8.61 1.07
CA LEU A 114 17.15 8.79 2.42
C LEU A 114 18.23 8.52 3.46
N ASN A 115 18.31 9.37 4.48
CA ASN A 115 19.09 9.04 5.67
C ASN A 115 18.38 7.97 6.53
N ALA A 116 19.08 7.41 7.51
CA ALA A 116 18.54 6.34 8.35
C ALA A 116 17.22 6.72 9.08
N LYS A 117 17.08 7.97 9.53
CA LYS A 117 15.86 8.46 10.19
C LYS A 117 14.69 8.51 9.20
N GLN A 118 14.94 9.02 7.99
CA GLN A 118 13.95 9.10 6.91
C GLN A 118 13.53 7.71 6.42
N ALA A 119 14.48 6.79 6.25
CA ALA A 119 14.20 5.43 5.85
C ALA A 119 13.36 4.68 6.91
N LYS A 120 13.71 4.82 8.20
CA LYS A 120 12.92 4.28 9.31
C LYS A 120 11.51 4.86 9.29
N ARG A 121 11.37 6.18 9.22
CA ARG A 121 10.07 6.85 9.22
C ARG A 121 9.20 6.42 8.05
N LEU A 122 9.78 6.31 6.85
CA LEU A 122 9.06 5.83 5.68
C LEU A 122 8.51 4.41 5.89
N HIS A 123 9.29 3.52 6.51
CA HIS A 123 8.86 2.16 6.80
C HIS A 123 7.72 2.11 7.83
N GLN A 124 7.78 2.96 8.85
CA GLN A 124 6.70 3.14 9.82
C GLN A 124 5.39 3.57 9.15
N ILE A 125 5.48 4.53 8.23
CA ILE A 125 4.31 4.99 7.49
C ILE A 125 3.77 3.91 6.55
N TYR A 126 4.65 3.08 5.97
CA TYR A 126 4.24 1.90 5.19
C TYR A 126 3.40 0.95 6.03
N TRP A 127 3.89 0.57 7.20
CA TRP A 127 3.16 -0.34 8.08
C TRP A 127 1.81 0.24 8.52
N GLN A 128 1.75 1.54 8.85
CA GLN A 128 0.48 2.23 9.13
C GLN A 128 -0.48 2.25 7.94
N ALA A 129 0.04 2.46 6.72
CA ALA A 129 -0.78 2.57 5.52
C ALA A 129 -1.29 1.22 5.02
N ALA A 130 -0.50 0.14 5.18
CA ALA A 130 -0.82 -1.20 4.72
C ALA A 130 -1.90 -1.90 5.57
N GLY A 131 -2.10 -1.48 6.82
CA GLY A 131 -3.18 -2.02 7.66
C GLY A 131 -3.03 -3.52 7.92
N PRO A 132 -4.11 -4.34 7.91
CA PRO A 132 -4.03 -5.76 8.29
C PRO A 132 -3.08 -6.59 7.43
N PHE A 133 -2.87 -6.18 6.17
CA PHE A 133 -1.93 -6.83 5.24
C PHE A 133 -0.51 -6.95 5.81
N VAL A 134 -0.04 -5.91 6.52
CA VAL A 134 1.34 -5.90 7.02
C VAL A 134 1.57 -6.96 8.09
N LEU A 135 0.58 -7.19 8.96
CA LEU A 135 0.67 -8.22 9.99
C LEU A 135 0.65 -9.61 9.38
N ALA A 136 -0.15 -9.83 8.33
CA ALA A 136 -0.25 -11.12 7.65
C ALA A 136 0.97 -11.45 6.76
N HIS A 137 1.65 -10.45 6.19
CA HIS A 137 2.62 -10.69 5.10
C HIS A 137 4.00 -10.03 5.24
N ASP A 138 4.22 -9.13 6.19
CA ASP A 138 5.53 -8.52 6.40
C ASP A 138 6.36 -9.32 7.41
N LEU A 139 7.31 -10.11 6.88
CA LEU A 139 8.20 -10.97 7.69
C LEU A 139 9.08 -10.17 8.66
N GLU A 140 9.43 -8.92 8.32
CA GLU A 140 10.26 -8.08 9.20
C GLU A 140 9.43 -7.66 10.41
N LEU A 141 8.19 -7.22 10.18
CA LEU A 141 7.27 -6.87 11.26
C LEU A 141 6.92 -8.09 12.12
N GLN A 142 6.55 -9.21 11.50
CA GLN A 142 6.22 -10.47 12.20
C GLN A 142 7.36 -10.91 13.12
N LYS A 143 8.60 -10.83 12.63
CA LYS A 143 9.78 -11.12 13.44
C LYS A 143 9.99 -10.09 14.54
N ALA A 144 9.75 -8.80 14.28
CA ALA A 144 9.97 -7.73 15.25
C ALA A 144 8.96 -7.73 16.42
N VAL A 145 7.79 -8.36 16.24
CA VAL A 145 6.77 -8.57 17.30
C VAL A 145 6.76 -10.01 17.82
N ASP A 146 7.75 -10.83 17.45
CA ASP A 146 7.84 -12.25 17.82
C ASP A 146 6.53 -13.03 17.58
N ALA A 147 5.94 -12.85 16.40
CA ALA A 147 4.67 -13.48 16.04
C ALA A 147 4.81 -15.01 15.93
N THR A 148 3.86 -15.74 16.53
CA THR A 148 3.76 -17.19 16.38
C THR A 148 3.08 -17.58 15.07
N GLU A 149 3.28 -18.81 14.60
CA GLU A 149 2.62 -19.32 13.40
C GLU A 149 1.08 -19.20 13.51
N SER A 150 0.51 -19.50 14.68
CA SER A 150 -0.94 -19.37 14.91
C SER A 150 -1.45 -17.92 14.82
N GLN A 151 -0.65 -16.95 15.26
CA GLN A 151 -1.00 -15.53 15.11
C GLN A 151 -0.96 -15.10 13.64
N VAL A 152 0.04 -15.55 12.89
CA VAL A 152 0.16 -15.28 11.44
C VAL A 152 -1.01 -15.90 10.66
N GLU A 153 -1.44 -17.12 11.02
CA GLU A 153 -2.64 -17.75 10.43
C GLU A 153 -3.91 -16.93 10.71
N GLN A 154 -4.10 -16.46 11.95
CA GLN A 154 -5.24 -15.62 12.31
C GLN A 154 -5.24 -14.28 11.58
N TRP A 155 -4.08 -13.62 11.46
CA TRP A 155 -3.96 -12.40 10.68
C TRP A 155 -4.26 -12.62 9.20
N THR A 156 -3.79 -13.73 8.64
CA THR A 156 -4.08 -14.11 7.25
C THR A 156 -5.58 -14.29 7.04
N ALA A 157 -6.30 -14.92 7.98
CA ALA A 157 -7.75 -15.07 7.88
C ALA A 157 -8.49 -13.72 7.96
N ILE A 158 -8.10 -12.85 8.90
CA ILE A 158 -8.67 -11.50 9.05
C ILE A 158 -8.45 -10.66 7.79
N GLU A 159 -7.26 -10.76 7.21
CA GLU A 159 -6.88 -10.08 5.98
C GLU A 159 -7.74 -10.56 4.79
N GLN A 160 -7.89 -11.88 4.61
CA GLN A 160 -8.74 -12.46 3.57
C GLN A 160 -10.22 -12.08 3.70
N ASP A 161 -10.74 -11.98 4.92
CA ASP A 161 -12.11 -11.53 5.17
C ASP A 161 -12.27 -10.04 4.83
N PHE A 162 -11.29 -9.21 5.18
CA PHE A 162 -11.22 -7.81 4.74
C PHE A 162 -11.17 -7.69 3.22
N GLU A 163 -10.30 -8.44 2.54
CA GLU A 163 -10.16 -8.41 1.08
C GLU A 163 -11.47 -8.76 0.39
N ARG A 164 -12.16 -9.80 0.86
CA ARG A 164 -13.45 -10.23 0.32
C ARG A 164 -14.51 -9.14 0.43
N ALA A 165 -14.64 -8.52 1.61
CA ALA A 165 -15.58 -7.43 1.84
C ALA A 165 -15.20 -6.16 1.06
N ALA A 166 -13.91 -5.88 0.94
CA ALA A 166 -13.40 -4.76 0.16
C ALA A 166 -13.68 -4.93 -1.33
N MET A 167 -13.49 -6.13 -1.89
CA MET A 167 -13.79 -6.44 -3.29
C MET A 167 -15.28 -6.23 -3.60
N GLU A 168 -16.17 -6.65 -2.70
CA GLU A 168 -17.62 -6.42 -2.86
C GLU A 168 -17.93 -4.92 -2.93
N LEU A 169 -17.37 -4.10 -2.03
CA LEU A 169 -17.56 -2.66 -2.07
C LEU A 169 -16.94 -2.00 -3.30
N GLN A 170 -15.75 -2.44 -3.71
CA GLN A 170 -15.08 -1.92 -4.89
C GLN A 170 -15.85 -2.20 -6.18
N SER A 171 -16.53 -3.35 -6.27
CA SER A 171 -17.40 -3.68 -7.41
C SER A 171 -18.55 -2.68 -7.61
N ARG A 172 -18.86 -1.88 -6.59
CA ARG A 172 -19.90 -0.84 -6.60
C ARG A 172 -19.35 0.56 -6.91
N LEU A 173 -18.05 0.71 -7.14
CA LEU A 173 -17.46 2.01 -7.45
C LEU A 173 -18.07 2.58 -8.74
N PRO A 174 -18.44 3.88 -8.75
CA PRO A 174 -19.03 4.48 -9.92
C PRO A 174 -18.05 4.52 -11.08
N ALA A 175 -18.51 4.15 -12.27
CA ALA A 175 -17.69 4.18 -13.49
C ALA A 175 -17.17 5.60 -13.81
N ASN A 176 -17.91 6.64 -13.41
CA ASN A 176 -17.49 8.04 -13.52
C ASN A 176 -17.44 8.73 -12.13
N PRO A 177 -16.26 8.79 -11.50
CA PRO A 177 -16.07 9.42 -10.18
C PRO A 177 -16.49 10.90 -10.11
N ALA A 178 -16.50 11.61 -11.24
CA ALA A 178 -16.84 13.03 -11.26
C ALA A 178 -18.35 13.30 -11.13
N GLU A 179 -19.18 12.34 -11.53
CA GLU A 179 -20.64 12.46 -11.53
C GLU A 179 -21.28 11.89 -10.26
N SER A 180 -20.59 10.97 -9.57
CA SER A 180 -21.07 10.31 -8.35
C SER A 180 -20.14 10.54 -7.16
N GLN A 181 -19.74 11.79 -6.90
CA GLN A 181 -18.80 12.09 -5.81
C GLN A 181 -19.31 11.64 -4.43
N SER A 182 -20.61 11.78 -4.15
CA SER A 182 -21.18 11.37 -2.86
C SER A 182 -21.08 9.85 -2.66
N GLU A 183 -21.42 9.07 -3.68
CA GLU A 183 -21.35 7.61 -3.65
C GLU A 183 -19.91 7.12 -3.53
N LEU A 184 -18.99 7.77 -4.26
CA LEU A 184 -17.56 7.50 -4.14
C LEU A 184 -17.07 7.74 -2.70
N GLN A 185 -17.43 8.88 -2.09
CA GLN A 185 -17.03 9.18 -0.71
C GLN A 185 -17.62 8.19 0.29
N GLU A 186 -18.88 7.76 0.10
CA GLU A 186 -19.51 6.74 0.94
C GLU A 186 -18.79 5.40 0.86
N ILE A 187 -18.49 4.92 -0.35
CA ILE A 187 -17.77 3.65 -0.56
C ILE A 187 -16.36 3.73 0.03
N LEU A 188 -15.64 4.82 -0.20
CA LEU A 188 -14.30 5.01 0.36
C LEU A 188 -14.34 5.06 1.90
N GLY A 189 -15.33 5.72 2.51
CA GLY A 189 -15.51 5.72 3.95
C GLY A 189 -15.84 4.34 4.53
N LYS A 190 -16.62 3.52 3.82
CA LYS A 190 -16.90 2.13 4.21
C LYS A 190 -15.65 1.25 4.12
N LEU A 191 -14.87 1.40 3.05
CA LEU A 191 -13.58 0.71 2.90
C LEU A 191 -12.60 1.09 4.00
N GLU A 192 -12.52 2.37 4.36
CA GLU A 192 -11.70 2.86 5.46
C GLU A 192 -12.13 2.22 6.80
N SER A 193 -13.43 2.22 7.09
CA SER A 193 -14.00 1.61 8.30
C SER A 193 -13.72 0.11 8.40
N LEU A 194 -13.92 -0.64 7.30
CA LEU A 194 -13.60 -2.06 7.24
C LEU A 194 -12.12 -2.33 7.50
N ARG A 195 -11.24 -1.52 6.91
CA ARG A 195 -9.80 -1.65 7.10
C ARG A 195 -9.41 -1.42 8.55
N THR A 196 -9.97 -0.40 9.20
CA THR A 196 -9.74 -0.11 10.63
C THR A 196 -10.24 -1.26 11.50
N GLN A 197 -11.44 -1.77 11.26
CA GLN A 197 -11.98 -2.91 12.02
C GLN A 197 -11.14 -4.17 11.87
N ALA A 198 -10.68 -4.47 10.66
CA ALA A 198 -9.80 -5.61 10.41
C ALA A 198 -8.46 -5.45 11.14
N PHE A 199 -7.87 -4.25 11.12
CA PHE A 199 -6.64 -3.98 11.85
C PHE A 199 -6.82 -4.08 13.36
N ASP A 200 -7.91 -3.52 13.92
CA ASP A 200 -8.24 -3.64 15.34
C ASP A 200 -8.42 -5.10 15.76
N ASN A 201 -9.07 -5.91 14.93
CA ASN A 201 -9.21 -7.34 15.18
C ASN A 201 -7.87 -8.07 15.10
N ALA A 202 -6.99 -7.68 14.18
CA ALA A 202 -5.65 -8.24 14.10
C ALA A 202 -4.80 -7.89 15.33
N ILE A 203 -4.92 -6.68 15.88
CA ILE A 203 -4.21 -6.30 17.12
C ILE A 203 -4.69 -7.13 18.32
N LYS A 204 -5.97 -7.49 18.41
CA LYS A 204 -6.50 -8.34 19.51
C LYS A 204 -5.90 -9.74 19.57
N VAL A 205 -5.24 -10.19 18.50
CA VAL A 205 -4.52 -11.47 18.45
C VAL A 205 -3.17 -11.40 19.16
N LEU A 206 -2.65 -10.19 19.41
CA LEU A 206 -1.40 -9.97 20.12
C LEU A 206 -1.56 -10.08 21.63
N SER A 207 -0.49 -10.50 22.31
CA SER A 207 -0.37 -10.26 23.75
C SER A 207 -0.19 -8.76 24.03
N GLY A 208 -0.36 -8.34 25.28
CA GLY A 208 -0.13 -6.93 25.67
C GLY A 208 1.28 -6.45 25.32
N GLU A 209 2.31 -7.25 25.60
CA GLU A 209 3.70 -6.92 25.28
C GLU A 209 3.94 -6.78 23.77
N GLN A 210 3.37 -7.68 22.97
CA GLN A 210 3.50 -7.60 21.51
C GLN A 210 2.74 -6.38 20.94
N ALA A 211 1.58 -6.02 21.52
CA ALA A 211 0.82 -4.85 21.13
C ALA A 211 1.60 -3.55 21.43
N ASP A 212 2.23 -3.46 22.61
CA ASP A 212 3.09 -2.32 22.98
C ASP A 212 4.30 -2.22 22.03
N GLN A 213 4.92 -3.35 21.71
CA GLN A 213 6.02 -3.42 20.74
C GLN A 213 5.57 -2.96 19.34
N LEU A 214 4.38 -3.37 18.90
CA LEU A 214 3.79 -2.92 17.62
C LEU A 214 3.61 -1.40 17.59
N VAL A 215 3.13 -0.78 18.68
CA VAL A 215 2.99 0.69 18.79
C VAL A 215 4.34 1.37 18.63
N VAL A 216 5.38 0.89 19.31
CA VAL A 216 6.74 1.44 19.19
C VAL A 216 7.29 1.31 17.77
N LEU A 217 7.08 0.14 17.16
CA LEU A 217 7.52 -0.15 15.79
C LEU A 217 6.87 0.80 14.80
N MET A 218 5.56 1.00 14.92
CA MET A 218 4.81 1.82 13.97
C MET A 218 5.00 3.33 14.17
N GLY A 219 5.47 3.77 15.34
CA GLY A 219 5.85 5.16 15.59
C GLY A 219 4.68 6.15 15.54
N GLU A 220 5.00 7.44 15.33
CA GLU A 220 4.00 8.51 15.35
C GLU A 220 2.98 8.36 14.21
N GLU A 221 1.71 8.69 14.46
CA GLU A 221 0.67 8.64 13.43
C GLU A 221 1.00 9.56 12.25
N PHE A 222 0.95 9.02 11.03
CA PHE A 222 1.07 9.81 9.81
C PHE A 222 -0.23 10.56 9.51
N LYS A 223 -0.19 11.90 9.62
CA LYS A 223 -1.34 12.76 9.35
C LYS A 223 -1.31 13.24 7.90
N THR A 224 -2.33 12.90 7.12
CA THR A 224 -2.51 13.48 5.78
C THR A 224 -3.35 14.77 5.87
N PRO A 225 -2.81 15.94 5.46
CA PRO A 225 -3.58 17.17 5.39
C PRO A 225 -4.77 17.02 4.43
N GLY A 226 -5.98 17.41 4.86
CA GLY A 226 -7.16 17.45 4.01
C GLY A 226 -7.96 16.15 3.89
N ARG A 227 -7.53 15.06 4.53
CA ARG A 227 -8.47 14.01 4.97
C ARG A 227 -8.94 14.40 6.36
N SER A 228 -10.25 14.38 6.60
CA SER A 228 -10.79 14.60 7.95
C SER A 228 -10.14 13.61 8.92
N ALA A 229 -10.21 13.92 10.21
CA ALA A 229 -9.70 13.09 11.30
C ALA A 229 -10.35 11.69 11.44
N THR A 230 -10.88 11.12 10.35
CA THR A 230 -11.42 9.75 10.21
C THR A 230 -10.33 8.71 9.93
N ALA A 231 -9.18 9.14 9.40
CA ALA A 231 -7.95 8.37 9.35
C ALA A 231 -7.23 8.35 10.72
N LYS A 232 -7.98 8.14 11.81
CA LYS A 232 -7.39 7.87 13.14
C LYS A 232 -6.95 6.41 13.14
N TRP A 233 -5.68 6.19 12.83
CA TRP A 233 -5.12 4.85 12.63
C TRP A 233 -4.54 4.26 13.91
N TRP A 234 -5.13 4.51 15.10
CA TRP A 234 -4.63 3.88 16.34
C TRP A 234 -5.70 3.58 17.40
N VAL A 235 -5.63 2.32 17.85
CA VAL A 235 -5.97 1.71 19.14
C VAL A 235 -6.70 2.62 20.13
N ARG A 236 -8.02 2.48 20.20
CA ARG A 236 -8.83 2.90 21.37
C ARG A 236 -9.07 1.75 22.36
N GLY A 237 -8.27 0.68 22.31
CA GLY A 237 -8.63 -0.61 22.91
C GLY A 237 -7.67 -1.19 23.96
N VAL A 238 -6.64 -0.47 24.39
CA VAL A 238 -5.78 -0.92 25.50
C VAL A 238 -6.02 0.02 26.68
N GLU A 239 -7.17 -0.18 27.33
CA GLU A 239 -7.42 0.20 28.73
C GLU A 239 -7.80 -1.05 29.51
#